data_AF-K1UIE3-F1
#
_entry.id   AF-K1UIE3-F1
#
_cell.length_a   1.000
_cell.length_b   1.000
_cell.length_c   1.000
_cell.angle_alpha   90.00
_cell.angle_beta   90.00
_cell.angle_gamma   90.00
#
_symmetry.space_group_name_H-M   'P 1'
#
loop_
_entity.id
_entity.type
_entity.pdbx_description
1 polymer ?
#
loop_
_entity_poly.entity_id
_entity_poly.type
_entity_poly.pdbx_seq_one_letter_code
_entity_poly.pdbx_strand_id
1 'polypeptide(L)'
;EEIITETNRETATDHEYGGAQIQVLEGLEAVRKRPGMYIGSTGPSGLHHLVYEIVDNSIDEALAGYCTHIEVTIKPGNIIEVSDNGRGIPVDIQPKLGIPAVTVVYTVLHAGGKFGGEDSGYKVAGGLHGVGASVVNALSEWLVVHVRRDGAEYEQSFKRGKPDGDLKKIGVAASTGTTVTFKPDPEMFTETTE
;
A
#
# COMPACT_ATOMS: atom_id res chain seq x y z
N GLU A 1 23.80 27.20 20.64
CA GLU A 1 23.98 25.75 20.48
C GLU A 1 24.25 25.17 21.85
N GLU A 2 23.40 24.25 22.31
CA GLU A 2 23.66 23.48 23.51
C GLU A 2 24.58 22.33 23.12
N ILE A 3 25.83 22.38 23.60
CA ILE A 3 26.78 21.30 23.42
C ILE A 3 26.54 20.32 24.55
N ILE A 4 26.25 19.06 24.23
CA ILE A 4 26.14 17.99 25.22
C ILE A 4 27.51 17.84 25.89
N THR A 5 27.64 18.24 27.15
CA THR A 5 28.91 18.22 27.91
C THR A 5 29.13 16.94 28.71
N GLU A 6 28.07 16.15 28.95
CA GLU A 6 28.16 14.90 29.72
C GLU A 6 27.27 13.81 29.11
N THR A 7 27.75 12.57 29.14
CA THR A 7 27.06 11.39 28.61
C THR A 7 26.43 10.57 29.73
N ASN A 8 25.19 10.09 29.54
CA ASN A 8 24.56 9.19 30.48
C ASN A 8 25.21 7.79 30.42
N ARG A 9 26.02 7.45 31.42
CA ARG A 9 26.74 6.17 31.47
C ARG A 9 25.87 4.98 31.90
N GLU A 10 24.71 5.22 32.50
CA GLU A 10 23.84 4.14 32.98
C GLU A 10 23.18 3.34 31.84
N THR A 11 23.08 3.92 30.64
CA THR A 11 22.48 3.25 29.47
C THR A 11 23.52 2.66 28.52
N ALA A 12 24.82 2.74 28.85
CA ALA A 12 25.87 2.15 28.04
C ALA A 12 25.82 0.62 28.09
N THR A 13 25.94 -0.03 26.94
CA THR A 13 25.91 -1.50 26.82
C THR A 13 27.31 -2.05 26.60
N ASP A 14 27.66 -3.17 27.24
CA ASP A 14 28.96 -3.86 27.07
C ASP A 14 29.07 -4.68 25.77
N HIS A 15 28.08 -4.58 24.87
CA HIS A 15 28.08 -5.31 23.60
C HIS A 15 28.94 -4.60 22.55
N GLU A 16 29.70 -5.39 21.78
CA GLU A 16 30.43 -4.90 20.63
C GLU A 16 29.44 -4.34 19.58
N TYR A 17 29.53 -3.03 19.33
CA TYR A 17 28.75 -2.35 18.30
C TYR A 17 29.62 -2.15 17.06
N GLY A 18 29.41 -3.00 16.06
CA GLY A 18 30.06 -2.95 14.77
C GLY A 18 29.06 -3.08 13.62
N GLY A 19 29.57 -3.33 12.41
CA GLY A 19 28.73 -3.42 11.21
C GLY A 19 27.66 -4.53 11.27
N ALA A 20 27.91 -5.60 12.02
CA ALA A 20 26.98 -6.73 12.13
C ALA A 20 25.69 -6.41 12.92
N GLN A 21 25.70 -5.37 13.75
CA GLN A 21 24.52 -4.90 14.48
C GLN A 21 23.65 -3.96 13.63
N ILE A 22 24.11 -3.54 12.46
CA ILE A 22 23.34 -2.73 11.52
C ILE A 22 22.39 -3.64 10.73
N GLN A 23 21.09 -3.49 10.99
CA GLN A 23 20.04 -4.23 10.28
C GLN A 23 19.49 -3.40 9.13
N VAL A 24 19.36 -4.03 7.96
CA VAL A 24 18.68 -3.48 6.79
C VAL A 24 17.34 -4.18 6.68
N LEU A 25 16.26 -3.41 6.60
CA LEU A 25 14.90 -3.92 6.38
C LEU A 25 14.56 -3.72 4.90
N GLU A 26 14.33 -4.81 4.17
CA GLU A 26 14.08 -4.75 2.73
C GLU A 26 12.59 -4.63 2.42
N GLY A 27 12.26 -3.86 1.37
CA GLY A 27 10.91 -3.71 0.85
C GLY A 27 9.89 -3.33 1.93
N LEU A 28 8.87 -4.17 2.11
CA LEU A 28 7.75 -3.93 3.03
C LEU A 28 8.00 -4.43 4.46
N GLU A 29 9.17 -5.02 4.75
CA GLU A 29 9.52 -5.43 6.11
C GLU A 29 9.60 -4.22 7.06
N ALA A 30 10.09 -3.08 6.57
CA ALA A 30 10.15 -1.83 7.33
C ALA A 30 8.76 -1.38 7.79
N VAL A 31 7.74 -1.52 6.92
CA VAL A 31 6.34 -1.16 7.25
C VAL A 31 5.83 -2.03 8.39
N ARG A 32 5.99 -3.35 8.29
CA ARG A 32 5.54 -4.28 9.34
C ARG A 32 6.30 -4.13 10.65
N LYS A 33 7.59 -3.77 10.59
CA LYS A 33 8.42 -3.56 11.79
C LYS A 33 8.11 -2.25 12.51
N ARG A 34 7.62 -1.24 11.78
CA ARG A 34 7.37 0.12 12.27
C ARG A 34 6.03 0.69 11.72
N PRO A 35 4.89 0.02 11.93
CA PRO A 35 3.61 0.42 11.30
C PRO A 35 3.17 1.84 11.69
N GLY A 36 3.42 2.26 12.94
CA GLY A 36 3.08 3.62 13.40
C GLY A 36 3.74 4.75 12.60
N MET A 37 4.88 4.50 11.95
CA MET A 37 5.51 5.49 11.06
C MET A 37 4.69 5.73 9.79
N TYR A 38 3.91 4.74 9.35
CA TYR A 38 3.16 4.78 8.08
C TYR A 38 1.67 5.05 8.29
N ILE A 39 1.07 4.50 9.35
CA ILE A 39 -0.39 4.57 9.61
C ILE A 39 -0.72 5.23 10.96
N GLY A 40 0.27 5.81 11.64
CA GLY A 40 0.11 6.53 12.91
C GLY A 40 -0.07 5.63 14.13
N SER A 41 -0.98 4.66 14.09
CA SER A 41 -1.24 3.72 15.18
C SER A 41 -1.56 2.31 14.66
N THR A 42 -1.50 1.30 15.51
CA THR A 42 -2.04 -0.05 15.25
C THR A 42 -3.38 -0.30 15.95
N GLY A 43 -3.99 0.77 16.48
CA GLY A 43 -5.33 0.75 17.06
C GLY A 43 -6.42 1.04 16.00
N PRO A 44 -7.65 1.33 16.44
CA PRO A 44 -8.78 1.58 15.53
C PRO A 44 -8.51 2.66 14.47
N SER A 45 -7.79 3.74 14.81
CA SER A 45 -7.50 4.81 13.85
C SER A 45 -6.61 4.34 12.69
N GLY A 46 -5.55 3.59 12.98
CA GLY A 46 -4.67 3.04 11.95
C GLY A 46 -5.36 1.96 11.10
N LEU A 47 -6.25 1.17 11.71
CA LEU A 47 -7.06 0.20 10.97
C LEU A 47 -7.93 0.90 9.92
N HIS A 48 -8.63 1.97 10.30
CA HIS A 48 -9.45 2.76 9.37
C HIS A 48 -8.58 3.50 8.35
N HIS A 49 -7.37 3.91 8.74
CA HIS A 49 -6.39 4.52 7.82
C HIS A 49 -6.09 3.60 6.64
N LEU A 50 -6.05 2.28 6.82
CA LEU A 50 -5.90 1.35 5.69
C LEU A 50 -7.04 1.49 4.66
N VAL A 51 -8.27 1.68 5.13
CA VAL A 51 -9.43 1.89 4.25
C VAL A 51 -9.30 3.23 3.53
N TYR A 52 -8.93 4.28 4.26
CA TYR A 52 -8.76 5.64 3.71
C TYR A 52 -7.73 5.66 2.59
N GLU A 53 -6.59 4.97 2.74
CA GLU A 53 -5.56 4.93 1.69
C GLU A 53 -6.06 4.35 0.37
N ILE A 54 -6.93 3.34 0.41
CA ILE A 54 -7.51 2.78 -0.82
C ILE A 54 -8.61 3.70 -1.37
N VAL A 55 -9.47 4.24 -0.52
CA VAL A 55 -10.52 5.19 -0.91
C VAL A 55 -9.94 6.46 -1.53
N ASP A 56 -8.88 7.01 -0.95
CA ASP A 56 -8.19 8.22 -1.43
C ASP A 56 -7.59 7.99 -2.83
N ASN A 57 -7.10 6.78 -3.11
CA ASN A 57 -6.66 6.42 -4.47
C ASN A 57 -7.82 6.47 -5.49
N SER A 58 -9.01 6.01 -5.10
CA SER A 58 -10.22 6.10 -5.93
C SER A 58 -10.73 7.55 -6.06
N ILE A 59 -10.62 8.36 -4.99
CA ILE A 59 -10.94 9.80 -5.03
C ILE A 59 -10.00 10.53 -5.98
N ASP A 60 -8.71 10.19 -6.02
CA ASP A 60 -7.75 10.79 -6.95
C ASP A 60 -8.11 10.51 -8.42
N GLU A 61 -8.69 9.33 -8.73
CA GLU A 61 -9.26 9.08 -10.06
C GLU A 61 -10.48 9.97 -10.34
N ALA A 62 -11.29 10.27 -9.33
CA ALA A 62 -12.44 11.15 -9.45
C ALA A 62 -12.02 12.62 -9.66
N LEU A 63 -11.01 13.08 -8.90
CA LEU A 63 -10.40 14.41 -9.06
C LEU A 63 -9.76 14.58 -10.44
N ALA A 64 -9.23 13.50 -11.02
CA ALA A 64 -8.71 13.47 -12.38
C ALA A 64 -9.81 13.38 -13.46
N GLY A 65 -11.08 13.25 -13.07
CA GLY A 65 -12.24 13.22 -13.96
C GLY A 65 -12.56 11.85 -14.58
N TYR A 66 -11.97 10.76 -14.06
CA TYR A 66 -12.14 9.42 -14.62
C TYR A 66 -13.05 8.51 -13.79
N CYS A 67 -13.25 8.80 -12.51
CA CYS A 67 -14.12 8.03 -11.62
C CYS A 67 -15.38 8.83 -11.26
N THR A 68 -16.53 8.19 -11.33
CA THR A 68 -17.84 8.77 -10.97
C THR A 68 -18.55 7.98 -9.85
N HIS A 69 -18.05 6.80 -9.51
CA HIS A 69 -18.64 5.94 -8.50
C HIS A 69 -17.55 5.19 -7.74
N ILE A 70 -17.60 5.30 -6.41
CA ILE A 70 -16.75 4.59 -5.47
C ILE A 70 -17.69 3.86 -4.51
N GLU A 71 -17.46 2.57 -4.32
CA GLU A 71 -18.21 1.73 -3.41
C GLU A 71 -17.26 1.12 -2.37
N VAL A 72 -17.65 1.18 -1.10
CA VAL A 72 -16.92 0.57 0.01
C VAL A 72 -17.85 -0.43 0.69
N THR A 73 -17.44 -1.69 0.71
CA THR A 73 -18.18 -2.79 1.31
C THR A 73 -17.39 -3.42 2.45
N ILE A 74 -18.02 -3.55 3.61
CA ILE A 74 -17.51 -4.35 4.72
C ILE A 74 -18.16 -5.74 4.62
N LYS A 75 -17.39 -6.71 4.16
CA LYS A 75 -17.82 -8.11 4.01
C LYS A 75 -17.72 -8.86 5.35
N PRO A 76 -18.46 -9.97 5.53
CA PRO A 76 -18.31 -10.84 6.70
C PRO A 76 -16.85 -11.24 6.96
N GLY A 77 -16.46 -11.31 8.23
CA GLY A 77 -15.07 -11.63 8.62
C GLY A 77 -14.10 -10.46 8.57
N ASN A 78 -14.61 -9.22 8.69
CA ASN A 78 -13.83 -7.98 8.70
C ASN A 78 -12.98 -7.80 7.43
N ILE A 79 -13.55 -8.18 6.29
CA ILE A 79 -12.92 -8.03 4.97
C ILE A 79 -13.43 -6.73 4.36
N ILE A 80 -12.52 -5.89 3.89
CA ILE A 80 -12.86 -4.62 3.25
C ILE A 80 -12.70 -4.78 1.75
N GLU A 81 -13.69 -4.31 1.00
CA GLU A 81 -13.63 -4.18 -0.45
C GLU A 81 -13.90 -2.73 -0.84
N VAL A 82 -12.99 -2.14 -1.61
CA VAL A 82 -13.15 -0.82 -2.21
C VAL A 82 -13.12 -0.99 -3.72
N SER A 83 -14.17 -0.52 -4.39
CA SER A 83 -14.28 -0.59 -5.84
C SER A 83 -14.53 0.79 -6.43
N ASP A 84 -13.84 1.11 -7.51
CA ASP A 84 -14.08 2.31 -8.32
C ASP A 84 -14.31 1.98 -9.79
N ASN A 85 -14.82 2.96 -10.52
CA ASN A 85 -14.93 2.93 -11.98
C ASN A 85 -13.95 3.86 -12.68
N GLY A 86 -12.77 4.11 -12.07
CA GLY A 86 -11.70 4.92 -12.68
C GLY A 86 -11.03 4.23 -13.86
N ARG A 87 -9.82 4.67 -14.23
CA ARG A 87 -9.07 4.13 -15.38
C ARG A 87 -8.56 2.70 -15.16
N GLY A 88 -8.48 2.25 -13.91
CA GLY A 88 -7.76 1.03 -13.51
C GLY A 88 -6.24 1.25 -13.44
N ILE A 89 -5.59 0.67 -12.42
CA ILE A 89 -4.13 0.71 -12.24
C ILE A 89 -3.43 0.16 -13.52
N PRO A 90 -2.31 0.73 -13.98
CA PRO A 90 -1.56 0.17 -15.11
C PRO A 90 -1.15 -1.29 -14.88
N VAL A 91 -1.30 -2.12 -15.91
CA VAL A 91 -1.04 -3.58 -15.87
C VAL A 91 0.15 -3.98 -16.76
N ASP A 92 0.65 -3.04 -17.56
CA ASP A 92 1.85 -3.20 -18.36
C ASP A 92 3.10 -3.28 -17.49
N ILE A 93 4.20 -3.75 -18.09
CA ILE A 93 5.47 -3.94 -17.41
C ILE A 93 6.09 -2.58 -17.10
N GLN A 94 6.38 -2.33 -15.82
CA GLN A 94 7.12 -1.16 -15.41
C GLN A 94 8.58 -1.29 -15.89
N PRO A 95 9.09 -0.34 -16.68
CA PRO A 95 10.32 -0.55 -17.47
C PRO A 95 11.61 -0.66 -16.65
N LYS A 96 11.66 -0.09 -15.44
CA LYS A 96 12.85 -0.13 -14.57
C LYS A 96 12.94 -1.44 -13.78
N LEU A 97 11.81 -1.97 -13.33
CA LEU A 97 11.75 -3.15 -12.47
C LEU A 97 11.44 -4.44 -13.24
N GLY A 98 10.94 -4.34 -14.47
CA GLY A 98 10.65 -5.50 -15.31
C GLY A 98 9.47 -6.35 -14.82
N ILE A 99 8.64 -5.82 -13.92
CA ILE A 99 7.45 -6.48 -13.37
C ILE A 99 6.20 -5.61 -13.63
N PRO A 100 4.97 -6.18 -13.58
CA PRO A 100 3.75 -5.42 -13.82
C PRO A 100 3.62 -4.20 -12.90
N ALA A 101 3.17 -3.08 -13.43
CA ALA A 101 3.06 -1.83 -12.67
C ALA A 101 2.13 -1.96 -11.45
N VAL A 102 1.03 -2.72 -11.54
CA VAL A 102 0.19 -3.06 -10.37
C VAL A 102 0.98 -3.80 -9.29
N THR A 103 1.85 -4.74 -9.64
CA THR A 103 2.72 -5.41 -8.68
C THR A 103 3.68 -4.42 -8.02
N VAL A 104 4.25 -3.48 -8.78
CA VAL A 104 5.11 -2.41 -8.24
C VAL A 104 4.37 -1.57 -7.20
N VAL A 105 3.16 -1.10 -7.54
CA VAL A 105 2.34 -0.24 -6.66
C VAL A 105 2.08 -0.89 -5.30
N TYR A 106 1.90 -2.22 -5.27
CA TYR A 106 1.61 -2.95 -4.04
C TYR A 106 2.84 -3.49 -3.31
N THR A 107 4.04 -3.47 -3.90
CA THR A 107 5.25 -4.11 -3.31
C THR A 107 6.43 -3.18 -3.09
N VAL A 108 6.42 -1.99 -3.70
CA VAL A 108 7.54 -1.04 -3.64
C VAL A 108 7.08 0.25 -2.96
N LEU A 109 7.81 0.67 -1.93
CA LEU A 109 7.62 1.98 -1.31
C LEU A 109 8.11 3.08 -2.24
N HIS A 110 7.43 4.23 -2.21
CA HIS A 110 7.74 5.39 -3.05
C HIS A 110 7.65 5.08 -4.55
N ALA A 111 6.65 4.29 -4.94
CA ALA A 111 6.31 4.02 -6.32
C ALA A 111 4.87 4.46 -6.63
N GLY A 112 4.69 5.27 -7.67
CA GLY A 112 3.37 5.78 -8.04
C GLY A 112 3.43 6.79 -9.18
N GLY A 113 2.26 7.15 -9.72
CA GLY A 113 2.12 8.12 -10.81
C GLY A 113 1.79 9.55 -10.36
N LYS A 114 1.91 9.85 -9.06
CA LYS A 114 1.42 11.08 -8.40
C LYS A 114 2.54 12.00 -7.89
N PHE A 115 3.76 11.88 -8.41
CA PHE A 115 4.91 12.67 -7.94
C PHE A 115 4.98 14.10 -8.50
N GLY A 116 3.96 14.55 -9.24
CA GLY A 116 3.94 15.86 -9.90
C GLY A 116 4.83 15.93 -11.14
N GLY A 117 4.91 17.12 -11.76
CA GLY A 117 5.63 17.36 -13.01
C GLY A 117 4.79 17.14 -14.28
N GLU A 118 5.39 17.44 -15.44
CA GLU A 118 4.71 17.36 -16.76
C GLU A 118 4.25 15.94 -17.11
N ASP A 119 4.94 14.92 -16.60
CA ASP A 119 4.65 13.50 -16.85
C ASP A 119 3.72 12.85 -15.80
N SER A 120 3.17 13.64 -14.87
CA SER A 120 2.27 13.11 -13.83
C SER A 120 0.96 12.61 -14.43
N GLY A 121 0.52 11.41 -14.02
CA GLY A 121 -0.79 10.87 -14.41
C GLY A 121 -1.98 11.59 -13.78
N TYR A 122 -1.70 12.54 -12.86
CA TYR A 122 -2.66 13.31 -12.07
C TYR A 122 -2.25 14.78 -12.02
N LYS A 123 -3.16 15.68 -12.40
CA LYS A 123 -2.94 17.13 -12.32
C LYS A 123 -2.99 17.65 -10.88
N VAL A 124 -3.88 17.06 -10.07
CA VAL A 124 -4.02 17.26 -8.62
C VAL A 124 -4.35 15.89 -8.02
N ALA A 125 -3.69 15.54 -6.92
CA ALA A 125 -3.94 14.31 -6.16
C ALA A 125 -3.68 14.57 -4.67
N GLY A 126 -4.46 13.94 -3.79
CA GLY A 126 -4.22 13.92 -2.36
C GLY A 126 -3.05 13.01 -1.99
N GLY A 127 -2.92 11.86 -2.67
CA GLY A 127 -1.80 10.94 -2.46
C GLY A 127 -0.52 11.41 -3.16
N LEU A 128 0.54 11.69 -2.41
CA LEU A 128 1.81 12.22 -2.97
C LEU A 128 3.04 11.36 -2.66
N HIS A 129 2.96 10.50 -1.65
CA HIS A 129 4.14 9.78 -1.13
C HIS A 129 4.48 8.48 -1.88
N GLY A 130 3.51 7.90 -2.60
CA GLY A 130 3.67 6.62 -3.29
C GLY A 130 3.84 5.42 -2.35
N VAL A 131 3.20 5.44 -1.17
CA VAL A 131 3.31 4.36 -0.16
C VAL A 131 1.97 3.75 0.26
N GLY A 132 0.84 4.43 0.06
CA GLY A 132 -0.45 4.02 0.63
C GLY A 132 -0.85 2.58 0.34
N ALA A 133 -0.98 2.23 -0.95
CA ALA A 133 -1.38 0.89 -1.38
C ALA A 133 -0.41 -0.22 -0.93
N SER A 134 0.90 0.05 -0.97
CA SER A 134 1.92 -0.91 -0.52
C SER A 134 1.94 -1.09 1.00
N VAL A 135 1.64 -0.03 1.77
CA VAL A 135 1.43 -0.14 3.23
C VAL A 135 0.20 -0.97 3.54
N VAL A 136 -0.93 -0.74 2.85
CA VAL A 136 -2.14 -1.56 3.03
C VAL A 136 -1.83 -3.03 2.75
N ASN A 137 -1.11 -3.34 1.67
CA ASN A 137 -0.69 -4.71 1.37
C ASN A 137 0.23 -5.30 2.46
N ALA A 138 1.21 -4.53 2.93
CA ALA A 138 2.14 -4.95 3.98
C ALA A 138 1.43 -5.33 5.29
N LEU A 139 0.36 -4.60 5.63
CA LEU A 139 -0.39 -4.73 6.88
C LEU A 139 -1.68 -5.57 6.74
N SER A 140 -1.85 -6.24 5.61
CA SER A 140 -2.95 -7.19 5.37
C SER A 140 -2.47 -8.64 5.53
N GLU A 141 -3.30 -9.50 6.11
CA GLU A 141 -3.11 -10.95 6.08
C GLU A 141 -3.05 -11.43 4.62
N TRP A 142 -4.00 -10.95 3.83
CA TRP A 142 -4.04 -11.10 2.38
C TRP A 142 -4.72 -9.89 1.73
N LEU A 143 -4.35 -9.64 0.48
CA LEU A 143 -4.94 -8.62 -0.38
C LEU A 143 -5.12 -9.21 -1.79
N VAL A 144 -6.24 -8.91 -2.43
CA VAL A 144 -6.50 -9.23 -3.83
C VAL A 144 -6.85 -7.93 -4.54
N VAL A 145 -6.24 -7.70 -5.70
CA VAL A 145 -6.58 -6.59 -6.58
C VAL A 145 -7.13 -7.13 -7.89
N HIS A 146 -8.31 -6.65 -8.26
CA HIS A 146 -8.88 -6.81 -9.58
C HIS A 146 -8.75 -5.49 -10.34
N VAL A 147 -8.23 -5.54 -11.56
CA VAL A 147 -8.11 -4.38 -12.43
C VAL A 147 -8.86 -4.65 -13.73
N ARG A 148 -9.83 -3.79 -14.05
CA ARG A 148 -10.51 -3.77 -15.33
C ARG A 148 -9.90 -2.66 -16.17
N ARG A 149 -9.21 -3.02 -17.26
CA ARG A 149 -8.49 -2.09 -18.14
C ARG A 149 -8.24 -2.73 -19.50
N ASP A 150 -8.23 -1.93 -20.57
CA ASP A 150 -7.90 -2.37 -21.94
C ASP A 150 -8.75 -3.57 -22.43
N GLY A 151 -10.03 -3.58 -22.08
CA GLY A 151 -10.99 -4.63 -22.45
C GLY A 151 -10.81 -5.95 -21.71
N ALA A 152 -10.00 -5.98 -20.64
CA ALA A 152 -9.68 -7.18 -19.89
C ALA A 152 -9.78 -6.98 -18.38
N GLU A 153 -10.02 -8.07 -17.67
CA GLU A 153 -9.91 -8.11 -16.22
C GLU A 153 -8.65 -8.87 -15.82
N TYR A 154 -7.91 -8.31 -14.87
CA TYR A 154 -6.69 -8.84 -14.31
C TYR A 154 -6.84 -9.03 -12.80
N GLU A 155 -6.20 -10.06 -12.26
CA GLU A 155 -6.21 -10.38 -10.84
C GLU A 155 -4.78 -10.63 -10.36
N GLN A 156 -4.45 -10.09 -9.19
CA GLN A 156 -3.27 -10.51 -8.43
C GLN A 156 -3.58 -10.58 -6.94
N SER A 157 -3.11 -11.65 -6.29
CA SER A 157 -3.19 -11.84 -4.85
C SER A 157 -1.84 -11.59 -4.17
N PHE A 158 -1.90 -11.23 -2.89
CA PHE A 158 -0.76 -10.97 -2.04
C PHE A 158 -1.02 -11.53 -0.64
N LYS A 159 0.05 -11.92 0.05
CA LYS A 159 0.04 -12.31 1.46
C LYS A 159 1.10 -11.52 2.21
N ARG A 160 0.69 -10.70 3.18
CA ARG A 160 1.58 -9.89 4.03
C ARG A 160 2.62 -9.10 3.22
N GLY A 161 2.16 -8.38 2.19
CA GLY A 161 3.01 -7.57 1.32
C GLY A 161 3.67 -8.32 0.16
N LYS A 162 3.66 -9.66 0.15
CA LYS A 162 4.36 -10.47 -0.87
C LYS A 162 3.38 -10.96 -1.93
N PRO A 163 3.73 -10.92 -3.23
CA PRO A 163 2.91 -11.53 -4.27
C PRO A 163 2.65 -13.02 -3.96
N ASP A 164 1.38 -13.43 -4.06
CA ASP A 164 0.91 -14.82 -3.92
C ASP A 164 0.58 -15.40 -5.31
N GLY A 165 1.39 -15.02 -6.29
CA GLY A 165 1.23 -15.36 -7.70
C GLY A 165 1.51 -14.16 -8.61
N ASP A 166 1.71 -14.47 -9.90
CA ASP A 166 1.83 -13.46 -10.94
C ASP A 166 0.48 -12.80 -11.23
N LEU A 167 0.51 -11.61 -11.84
CA LEU A 167 -0.67 -10.97 -12.38
C LEU A 167 -1.27 -11.83 -13.51
N LYS A 168 -2.54 -12.19 -13.38
CA LYS A 168 -3.25 -13.02 -14.36
C LYS A 168 -4.30 -12.22 -15.08
N LYS A 169 -4.40 -12.37 -16.39
CA LYS A 169 -5.58 -11.95 -17.16
C LYS A 169 -6.67 -13.01 -16.99
N ILE A 170 -7.74 -12.68 -16.28
CA ILE A 170 -8.79 -13.63 -15.88
C ILE A 170 -10.04 -13.57 -16.77
N GLY A 171 -10.18 -12.56 -17.62
CA GLY A 171 -11.32 -12.46 -18.52
C GLY A 171 -11.38 -11.20 -19.37
N VAL A 172 -12.51 -11.03 -20.04
CA VAL A 172 -12.87 -9.82 -20.80
C VAL A 172 -13.62 -8.87 -19.85
N ALA A 173 -13.31 -7.58 -19.91
CA ALA A 173 -14.02 -6.54 -19.16
C ALA A 173 -14.61 -5.52 -20.12
N ALA A 174 -15.89 -5.20 -19.96
CA ALA A 174 -16.56 -4.15 -20.75
C ALA A 174 -16.39 -2.74 -20.17
N SER A 175 -15.92 -2.64 -18.92
CA SER A 175 -15.74 -1.40 -18.18
C SER A 175 -14.30 -1.26 -17.69
N THR A 176 -13.99 -0.13 -17.06
CA THR A 176 -12.73 0.11 -16.36
C THR A 176 -12.93 0.22 -14.86
N GLY A 177 -11.84 0.13 -14.09
CA GLY A 177 -11.84 0.37 -12.66
C GLY A 177 -10.89 -0.52 -11.89
N THR A 178 -10.74 -0.22 -10.61
CA THR A 178 -9.96 -1.05 -9.68
C THR A 178 -10.88 -1.53 -8.56
N THR A 179 -10.74 -2.80 -8.18
CA THR A 179 -11.36 -3.34 -6.96
C THR A 179 -10.25 -3.91 -6.09
N VAL A 180 -10.15 -3.46 -4.86
CA VAL A 180 -9.16 -3.90 -3.87
C VAL A 180 -9.91 -4.52 -2.71
N THR A 181 -9.61 -5.79 -2.46
CA THR A 181 -10.22 -6.55 -1.37
C THR A 181 -9.12 -7.00 -0.43
N PHE A 182 -9.19 -6.64 0.84
CA PHE A 182 -8.14 -6.97 1.80
C PHE A 182 -8.70 -7.34 3.17
N LYS A 183 -7.93 -8.15 3.87
CA LYS A 183 -8.17 -8.48 5.27
C LYS A 183 -7.00 -7.97 6.10
N PRO A 184 -7.21 -7.01 7.02
CA PRO A 184 -6.17 -6.52 7.93
C PRO A 184 -5.51 -7.68 8.70
N ASP A 185 -4.20 -7.61 8.89
CA ASP A 185 -3.43 -8.67 9.54
C ASP A 185 -3.67 -8.68 11.06
N PRO A 186 -4.22 -9.75 11.64
CA PRO A 186 -4.43 -9.82 13.09
C PRO A 186 -3.11 -9.79 13.88
N GLU A 187 -1.96 -10.10 13.26
CA GLU A 187 -0.65 -9.93 13.91
C GLU A 187 -0.28 -8.45 14.11
N MET A 188 -0.87 -7.54 13.31
CA MET A 188 -0.57 -6.11 13.35
C MET A 188 -1.59 -5.31 14.15
N PHE A 189 -2.86 -5.73 14.19
CA PHE A 189 -3.99 -4.98 14.77
C PHE A 189 -4.60 -5.67 16.00
N THR A 190 -3.77 -6.03 16.98
CA THR A 190 -4.18 -6.79 18.17
C THR A 190 -5.22 -6.08 19.04
N GLU A 191 -5.20 -4.75 19.07
CA GLU A 191 -6.14 -3.92 19.88
C GLU A 191 -7.57 -3.89 19.31
N THR A 192 -7.80 -4.44 18.11
CA THR A 192 -9.10 -4.42 17.43
C THR A 192 -9.79 -5.79 17.41
N THR A 193 -9.14 -6.80 17.97
CA THR A 193 -9.58 -8.21 17.97
C THR A 193 -10.00 -8.73 19.35
N GLU A 194 -10.01 -7.87 20.38
CA GLU A 194 -10.54 -8.18 21.72
C GLU A 194 -12.06 -7.98 21.83
#